data_AF-A0A009SCD3-F1
#
_entry.id   AF-A0A009SCD3-F1
#
_cell.length_a   1.000
_cell.length_b   1.000
_cell.length_c   1.000
_cell.angle_alpha   90.00
_cell.angle_beta   90.00
_cell.angle_gamma   90.00
#
_symmetry.space_group_name_H-M   'P 1'
#
loop_
_entity.id
_entity.type
_entity.pdbx_description
1 polymer ?
#
loop_
_entity_poly.entity_id
_entity_poly.type
_entity_poly.pdbx_seq_one_letter_code
_entity_poly.pdbx_strand_id
1 'polypeptide(L)'
;MNMLALKPELLCPSFPMLQVSSEFEVKDNIVSFELESGCATLKCKIVADFTKQVRVVGSLMNQEDSKDQFYDQLVVDDRTHVEVVGTEYVETPIGLLFQLTSTQVADLNEQLKYYAEELADEEAGVE
;
A
#
# COMPACT_ATOMS: atom_id res chain seq x y z
N MET A 1 -40.08 2.71 27.91
CA MET A 1 -38.62 2.54 27.76
C MET A 1 -38.33 2.46 26.27
N ASN A 2 -37.87 3.56 25.67
CA ASN A 2 -37.48 3.56 24.25
C ASN A 2 -36.05 3.03 24.16
N MET A 3 -35.87 1.81 23.65
CA MET A 3 -34.57 1.38 23.16
C MET A 3 -34.27 2.20 21.91
N LEU A 4 -33.32 3.13 22.02
CA LEU A 4 -32.66 3.71 20.87
C LEU A 4 -31.94 2.56 20.15
N ALA A 5 -32.58 1.99 19.14
CA ALA A 5 -31.90 1.13 18.18
C ALA A 5 -30.95 2.01 17.37
N LEU A 6 -29.73 2.21 17.90
CA LEU A 6 -28.60 2.67 17.11
C LEU A 6 -28.45 1.66 15.96
N LYS A 7 -28.68 2.14 14.74
CA LYS A 7 -28.50 1.36 13.52
C LYS A 7 -27.08 0.77 13.58
N PRO A 8 -26.88 -0.55 13.48
CA PRO A 8 -25.54 -1.12 13.50
C PRO A 8 -24.72 -0.46 12.41
N GLU A 9 -23.57 0.12 12.77
CA GLU A 9 -22.60 0.57 11.77
C GLU A 9 -22.15 -0.68 11.01
N LEU A 10 -22.42 -0.71 9.71
CA LEU A 10 -21.94 -1.75 8.82
C LEU A 10 -20.43 -1.59 8.73
N LEU A 11 -19.70 -2.39 9.50
CA LEU A 11 -18.25 -2.48 9.40
C LEU A 11 -17.90 -3.05 8.03
N CYS A 12 -17.00 -2.37 7.32
CA CYS A 12 -16.44 -2.90 6.08
C CYS A 12 -15.62 -4.16 6.42
N PRO A 13 -15.67 -5.22 5.60
CA PRO A 13 -14.82 -6.40 5.80
C PRO A 13 -13.33 -6.01 5.88
N SER A 14 -12.55 -6.80 6.61
CA SER A 14 -11.09 -6.68 6.65
C SER A 14 -10.45 -8.06 6.92
N PHE A 15 -9.17 -8.20 6.57
CA PHE A 15 -8.40 -9.44 6.75
C PHE A 15 -7.18 -9.22 7.66
N PRO A 16 -7.37 -8.96 8.97
CA PRO A 16 -6.29 -8.60 9.88
C PRO A 16 -5.25 -9.70 10.12
N MET A 17 -5.57 -10.94 9.76
CA MET A 17 -4.68 -12.10 9.93
C MET A 17 -3.72 -12.30 8.76
N LEU A 18 -3.93 -11.60 7.64
CA LEU A 18 -3.06 -11.67 6.46
C LEU A 18 -2.04 -10.53 6.50
N GLN A 19 -0.86 -10.78 5.95
CA GLN A 19 0.23 -9.82 5.88
C GLN A 19 0.43 -9.35 4.45
N VAL A 20 0.92 -8.13 4.26
CA VAL A 20 1.28 -7.64 2.92
C VAL A 20 2.50 -8.40 2.44
N SER A 21 2.38 -9.07 1.29
CA SER A 21 3.52 -9.73 0.65
C SER A 21 4.54 -8.69 0.16
N SER A 22 5.77 -9.10 -0.10
CA SER A 22 6.82 -8.21 -0.61
C SER A 22 6.67 -7.92 -2.11
N GLU A 23 5.80 -8.65 -2.81
CA GLU A 23 5.59 -8.50 -4.25
C GLU A 23 4.36 -7.62 -4.53
N PHE A 24 4.57 -6.61 -5.38
CA PHE A 24 3.51 -5.77 -5.92
C PHE A 24 3.87 -5.29 -7.33
N GLU A 25 2.85 -4.84 -8.04
CA GLU A 25 2.96 -4.22 -9.36
C GLU A 25 2.23 -2.87 -9.34
N VAL A 26 2.87 -1.84 -9.88
CA VAL A 26 2.27 -0.53 -10.05
C VAL A 26 1.95 -0.31 -11.51
N LYS A 27 0.71 0.08 -11.80
CA LYS A 27 0.29 0.54 -13.12
C LYS A 27 -0.57 1.78 -12.98
N ASP A 28 -0.08 2.89 -13.52
CA ASP A 28 -0.67 4.23 -13.34
C ASP A 28 -0.80 4.57 -11.84
N ASN A 29 -2.02 4.61 -11.30
CA ASN A 29 -2.31 4.81 -9.89
C ASN A 29 -2.92 3.57 -9.21
N ILE A 30 -2.81 2.40 -9.85
CA ILE A 30 -3.32 1.15 -9.32
C ILE A 30 -2.15 0.32 -8.81
N VAL A 31 -2.21 -0.04 -7.54
CA VAL A 31 -1.25 -0.94 -6.88
C VAL A 31 -1.91 -2.32 -6.81
N SER A 32 -1.31 -3.29 -7.47
CA SER A 32 -1.68 -4.71 -7.39
C SER A 32 -0.72 -5.38 -6.42
N PHE A 33 -1.22 -6.03 -5.38
CA PHE A 33 -0.40 -6.60 -4.31
C PHE A 33 -1.07 -7.86 -3.77
N GLU A 34 -0.35 -8.62 -2.96
CA GLU A 34 -0.86 -9.83 -2.35
C GLU A 34 -0.94 -9.71 -0.82
N LEU A 35 -1.99 -10.28 -0.23
CA LEU A 35 -2.09 -10.53 1.20
C LEU A 35 -1.94 -12.02 1.47
N GLU A 36 -1.03 -12.40 2.35
CA GLU A 36 -0.65 -13.81 2.57
C GLU A 36 -0.70 -14.24 4.04
N SER A 37 -0.97 -15.53 4.25
CA SER A 37 -0.78 -16.21 5.53
C SER A 37 -0.49 -17.68 5.27
N GLY A 38 0.77 -18.08 5.41
CA GLY A 38 1.20 -19.43 5.06
C GLY A 38 1.05 -19.67 3.57
N CYS A 39 0.24 -20.65 3.16
CA CYS A 39 -0.03 -20.93 1.75
C CYS A 39 -1.25 -20.18 1.19
N ALA A 40 -2.01 -19.47 2.04
CA ALA A 40 -3.21 -18.76 1.62
C ALA A 40 -2.84 -17.36 1.10
N THR A 41 -3.31 -17.02 -0.10
CA THR A 41 -3.00 -15.75 -0.77
C THR A 41 -4.26 -15.10 -1.32
N LEU A 42 -4.43 -13.80 -1.05
CA LEU A 42 -5.41 -12.94 -1.69
C LEU A 42 -4.71 -11.97 -2.62
N LYS A 43 -5.05 -12.03 -3.91
CA LYS A 43 -4.59 -11.07 -4.91
C LYS A 43 -5.52 -9.87 -4.87
N CYS A 44 -4.92 -8.71 -4.67
CA CYS A 44 -5.62 -7.47 -4.35
C CYS A 44 -5.26 -6.38 -5.34
N LYS A 45 -6.17 -5.43 -5.53
CA LYS A 45 -5.84 -4.13 -6.14
C LYS A 45 -6.43 -2.98 -5.32
N ILE A 46 -5.69 -1.89 -5.26
CA ILE A 46 -6.11 -0.65 -4.60
C ILE A 46 -5.74 0.54 -5.49
N VAL A 47 -6.58 1.56 -5.50
CA VAL A 47 -6.26 2.84 -6.12
C VAL A 47 -5.49 3.66 -5.10
N ALA A 48 -4.29 4.09 -5.45
CA ALA A 48 -3.45 4.93 -4.61
C ALA A 48 -3.49 6.39 -5.07
N ASP A 49 -3.21 7.30 -4.15
CA ASP A 49 -3.04 8.72 -4.42
C ASP A 49 -1.55 9.06 -4.57
N PHE A 50 -1.25 10.10 -5.36
CA PHE A 50 0.11 10.62 -5.46
C PHE A 50 0.36 11.68 -4.39
N THR A 51 1.49 11.55 -3.70
CA THR A 51 2.03 12.60 -2.84
C THR A 51 3.44 12.98 -3.27
N LYS A 52 3.78 14.26 -3.11
CA LYS A 52 5.14 14.73 -3.32
C LYS A 52 5.97 14.54 -2.07
N GLN A 53 7.10 13.86 -2.23
CA GLN A 53 8.09 13.69 -1.17
C GLN A 53 9.38 14.44 -1.50
N VAL A 54 10.17 14.65 -0.46
CA VAL A 54 11.53 15.18 -0.56
C VAL A 54 12.44 14.35 0.33
N ARG A 55 13.59 13.98 -0.20
CA ARG A 55 14.68 13.39 0.57
C ARG A 55 16.00 14.07 0.23
N VAL A 56 16.94 13.99 1.17
CA VAL A 56 18.30 14.51 0.95
C VAL A 56 19.16 13.37 0.45
N VAL A 57 19.68 13.52 -0.77
CA VAL A 57 20.60 12.55 -1.39
C VAL A 57 21.98 13.19 -1.47
N GLY A 58 23.01 12.49 -1.02
CA GLY A 58 24.38 13.01 -1.00
C GLY A 58 25.38 11.98 -0.50
N SER A 59 26.66 12.21 -0.78
CA SER A 59 27.72 11.33 -0.31
C SER A 59 27.83 11.41 1.22
N LEU A 60 27.85 10.24 1.88
CA LEU A 60 28.15 10.11 3.30
C LEU A 60 29.51 10.74 3.67
N MET A 61 30.44 10.81 2.72
CA MET A 61 31.79 11.34 2.92
C MET A 61 31.89 12.85 2.67
N ASN A 62 30.96 13.44 1.90
CA ASN A 62 30.95 14.87 1.54
C ASN A 62 29.53 15.44 1.69
N GLN A 63 29.21 15.94 2.88
CA GLN A 63 27.90 16.54 3.17
C GLN A 63 27.61 17.80 2.34
N GLU A 64 28.64 18.51 1.87
CA GLU A 64 28.49 19.70 1.01
C GLU A 64 27.91 19.38 -0.38
N ASP A 65 27.97 18.10 -0.81
CA ASP A 65 27.41 17.63 -2.07
C ASP A 65 25.95 17.14 -1.94
N SER A 66 25.36 17.26 -0.75
CA SER A 66 23.97 16.85 -0.53
C SER A 66 22.98 17.77 -1.26
N LYS A 67 21.96 17.15 -1.85
CA LYS A 67 20.93 17.83 -2.63
C LYS A 67 19.56 17.29 -2.25
N ASP A 68 18.58 18.17 -2.25
CA ASP A 68 17.18 17.77 -2.13
C ASP A 68 16.74 17.12 -3.45
N GLN A 69 16.34 15.84 -3.37
CA GLN A 69 15.68 15.12 -4.45
C GLN A 69 14.18 15.06 -4.16
N PHE A 70 13.40 15.57 -5.09
CA PHE A 70 11.95 15.51 -5.05
C PHE A 70 11.46 14.34 -5.88
N TYR A 71 10.48 13.59 -5.38
CA TYR A 71 9.92 12.43 -6.06
C TYR A 71 8.42 12.29 -5.76
N ASP A 72 7.71 11.65 -6.67
CA ASP A 72 6.29 11.33 -6.50
C ASP A 72 6.17 9.92 -5.90
N GLN A 73 5.44 9.79 -4.79
CA GLN A 73 5.18 8.54 -4.10
C GLN A 73 3.69 8.20 -4.20
N LEU A 74 3.36 6.95 -4.50
CA LEU A 74 2.00 6.42 -4.31
C LEU A 74 1.74 6.12 -2.83
N VAL A 75 0.60 6.57 -2.32
CA VAL A 75 0.16 6.37 -0.94
C VAL A 75 -1.26 5.84 -0.91
N VAL A 76 -1.48 4.84 -0.06
CA VAL A 76 -2.79 4.27 0.23
C VAL A 76 -3.24 4.65 1.65
N ASP A 77 -4.54 4.69 1.88
CA ASP A 77 -5.14 4.91 3.21
C ASP A 77 -6.04 3.75 3.64
N ASP A 78 -6.49 3.77 4.89
CA ASP A 78 -7.38 2.75 5.46
C ASP A 78 -8.86 2.94 5.10
N ARG A 79 -9.19 4.00 4.35
CA ARG A 79 -10.56 4.33 3.93
C ARG A 79 -10.85 3.88 2.51
N THR A 80 -9.81 3.75 1.71
CA THR A 80 -9.88 3.32 0.32
C THR A 80 -10.13 1.83 0.27
N HIS A 81 -11.12 1.44 -0.54
CA HIS A 81 -11.50 0.04 -0.65
C HIS A 81 -10.48 -0.71 -1.52
N VAL A 82 -10.04 -1.85 -1.02
CA VAL A 82 -9.31 -2.86 -1.78
C VAL A 82 -10.32 -3.79 -2.45
N GLU A 83 -10.06 -4.17 -3.70
CA GLU A 83 -10.82 -5.20 -4.40
C GLU A 83 -10.03 -6.50 -4.48
N VAL A 84 -10.68 -7.62 -4.12
CA VAL A 84 -10.14 -8.96 -4.33
C VAL A 84 -10.25 -9.32 -5.81
N VAL A 85 -9.14 -9.60 -6.47
CA VAL A 85 -9.08 -9.97 -7.89
C VAL A 85 -8.72 -11.43 -8.13
N GLY A 86 -8.21 -12.12 -7.11
CA GLY A 86 -7.87 -13.53 -7.18
C GLY A 86 -7.59 -14.12 -5.79
N THR A 87 -7.62 -15.44 -5.70
CA THR A 87 -7.44 -16.16 -4.43
C THR A 87 -6.72 -17.46 -4.66
N GLU A 88 -5.79 -17.82 -3.78
CA GLU A 88 -5.14 -19.13 -3.74
C GLU A 88 -5.26 -19.71 -2.33
N TYR A 89 -5.75 -20.96 -2.22
CA TYR A 89 -5.92 -21.68 -0.94
C TYR A 89 -6.75 -20.95 0.14
N VAL A 90 -7.60 -20.00 -0.26
CA VAL A 90 -8.56 -19.28 0.58
C VAL A 90 -9.88 -19.09 -0.16
N GLU A 91 -11.01 -19.24 0.54
CA GLU A 91 -12.34 -19.02 -0.03
C GLU A 91 -12.78 -17.58 0.24
N THR A 92 -12.50 -16.67 -0.69
CA THR A 92 -12.97 -15.28 -0.65
C THR A 92 -13.58 -14.90 -2.00
N PRO A 93 -14.75 -14.24 -2.05
CA PRO A 93 -15.36 -13.84 -3.31
C PRO A 93 -14.48 -12.86 -4.09
N ILE A 94 -14.24 -13.15 -5.37
CA ILE A 94 -13.67 -12.18 -6.30
C ILE A 94 -14.65 -11.00 -6.43
N GLY A 95 -14.11 -9.77 -6.43
CA GLY A 95 -14.87 -8.52 -6.41
C GLY A 95 -15.31 -8.07 -5.00
N LEU A 96 -14.95 -8.82 -3.94
CA LEU A 96 -15.17 -8.35 -2.58
C LEU A 96 -14.39 -7.06 -2.34
N LEU A 97 -15.08 -6.05 -1.82
CA LEU A 97 -14.48 -4.81 -1.32
C LEU A 97 -14.23 -4.93 0.18
N PHE A 98 -13.01 -4.58 0.60
CA PHE A 98 -12.61 -4.63 2.01
C PHE A 98 -11.63 -3.49 2.33
N GLN A 99 -11.38 -3.26 3.61
CA GLN A 99 -10.40 -2.27 4.09
C GLN A 99 -9.14 -2.95 4.60
N LEU A 100 -7.99 -2.37 4.28
CA LEU A 100 -6.73 -2.71 4.93
C LEU A 100 -6.75 -2.26 6.39
N THR A 101 -6.10 -3.04 7.23
CA THR A 101 -5.75 -2.59 8.58
C THR A 101 -4.67 -1.51 8.53
N SER A 102 -4.57 -0.69 9.59
CA SER A 102 -3.54 0.35 9.67
C SER A 102 -2.12 -0.22 9.58
N THR A 103 -1.89 -1.46 10.05
CA THR A 103 -0.60 -2.15 9.89
C THR A 103 -0.33 -2.49 8.43
N GLN A 104 -1.30 -3.10 7.73
CA GLN A 104 -1.15 -3.39 6.30
C GLN A 104 -0.97 -2.13 5.46
N VAL A 105 -1.65 -1.03 5.81
CA VAL A 105 -1.46 0.28 5.16
C VAL A 105 -0.04 0.80 5.37
N ALA A 106 0.49 0.69 6.59
CA ALA A 106 1.85 1.11 6.89
C ALA A 106 2.88 0.29 6.10
N ASP A 107 2.74 -1.04 6.10
CA ASP A 107 3.65 -1.96 5.41
C ASP A 107 3.64 -1.71 3.89
N LEU A 108 2.46 -1.58 3.27
CA LEU A 108 2.35 -1.32 1.84
C LEU A 108 2.91 0.07 1.47
N ASN A 109 2.65 1.10 2.28
CA ASN A 109 3.20 2.44 2.03
C ASN A 109 4.72 2.50 2.20
N GLU A 110 5.29 1.71 3.11
CA GLU A 110 6.74 1.58 3.24
C GLU A 110 7.36 0.95 1.98
N GLN A 111 6.76 -0.12 1.46
CA GLN A 111 7.18 -0.73 0.19
C GLN A 111 7.07 0.25 -0.99
N LEU A 112 5.94 0.97 -1.10
CA LEU A 112 5.74 1.99 -2.15
C LEU A 112 6.72 3.16 -2.04
N LYS A 113 7.16 3.50 -0.82
CA LYS A 113 8.20 4.50 -0.61
C LYS A 113 9.54 4.03 -1.20
N TYR A 114 9.97 2.82 -0.86
CA TYR A 114 11.22 2.26 -1.40
C TYR A 114 11.20 2.22 -2.93
N TYR A 115 10.09 1.80 -3.52
CA TYR A 115 9.93 1.79 -4.96
C TYR A 115 9.98 3.18 -5.60
N ALA A 116 9.32 4.17 -5.01
CA ALA A 116 9.38 5.55 -5.50
C ALA A 116 10.79 6.15 -5.40
N GLU A 117 11.55 5.75 -4.37
CA GLU A 117 12.94 6.12 -4.18
C GLU A 117 13.87 5.48 -5.22
N GLU A 118 13.71 4.19 -5.52
CA GLU A 118 14.48 3.51 -6.58
C GLU A 118 14.21 4.14 -7.95
N LEU A 119 12.95 4.43 -8.28
CA LEU A 119 12.61 5.14 -9.52
C LEU A 119 13.28 6.52 -9.59
N ALA A 120 13.31 7.27 -8.48
CA ALA A 120 13.93 8.58 -8.44
C ALA A 120 15.46 8.51 -8.61
N ASP A 121 16.11 7.47 -8.09
CA ASP A 121 17.55 7.24 -8.28
C ASP A 121 17.89 6.86 -9.72
N GLU A 122 17.08 6.00 -10.35
CA GLU A 122 17.20 5.66 -11.77
C GLU A 122 17.05 6.91 -12.66
N GLU A 123 16.07 7.77 -12.38
CA GLU A 123 15.86 9.03 -13.12
C GLU A 123 17.00 10.03 -12.92
N ALA A 124 17.59 10.06 -11.73
CA ALA A 124 18.71 10.93 -11.41
C ALA A 124 20.07 10.39 -11.92
N GLY A 125 20.12 9.15 -12.40
CA GLY A 125 21.35 8.48 -12.81
C GLY A 125 22.30 8.18 -11.63
N VAL A 126 21.73 7.93 -10.45
CA VAL A 126 22.46 7.57 -9.23
C VAL A 126 22.50 6.04 -9.16
N GLU A 127 23.58 5.42 -9.65
CA GLU A 127 23.90 3.99 -9.43
C GLU A 127 24.71 3.78 -8.13
#